data_AF-A0A521VR37-F1
#
_entry.id   AF-A0A521VR37-F1
#
_cell.length_a   1.000
_cell.length_b   1.000
_cell.length_c   1.000
_cell.angle_alpha   90.00
_cell.angle_beta   90.00
_cell.angle_gamma   90.00
#
_symmetry.space_group_name_H-M   'P 1'
#
loop_
_entity.id
_entity.type
_entity.pdbx_description
1 polymer ?
#
loop_
_entity_poly.entity_id
_entity_poly.type
_entity_poly.pdbx_seq_one_letter_code
_entity_poly.pdbx_strand_id
1 'polypeptide(L)' 'MIAGWAKDRTIGDKLANAMGETAAERPAFRSEFKNWRCQAPVRDFREWILVVGKKQP' A
#
# COMPACT_ATOMS: atom_id res chain seq x y z
N MET A 1 -0.86 -2.98 6.31
CA MET A 1 -0.11 -2.17 7.30
C MET A 1 -1.11 -1.56 8.29
N ILE A 2 -0.78 -1.41 9.57
CA ILE A 2 -1.62 -0.65 10.53
C ILE A 2 -0.72 0.41 11.16
N ALA A 3 -1.06 1.69 10.98
CA ALA A 3 -0.28 2.78 11.56
C ALA A 3 -0.41 2.79 13.09
N GLY A 4 0.69 3.03 13.81
CA GLY A 4 0.71 2.92 15.28
C GLY A 4 -0.20 3.89 16.03
N TRP A 5 -0.68 4.95 15.38
CA TRP A 5 -1.64 5.92 15.95
C TRP A 5 -3.10 5.52 15.72
N ALA A 6 -3.37 4.49 14.91
CA ALA A 6 -4.73 4.13 14.52
C ALA A 6 -5.51 3.52 15.69
N LYS A 7 -6.65 4.14 16.02
CA LYS A 7 -7.61 3.60 17.01
C LYS A 7 -8.44 2.45 16.45
N ASP A 8 -8.70 2.49 15.14
CA ASP A 8 -9.42 1.45 14.42
C ASP A 8 -8.44 0.74 13.46
N ARG A 9 -8.39 -0.59 13.59
CA ARG A 9 -7.51 -1.44 12.79
C ARG A 9 -8.00 -1.65 11.37
N THR A 10 -9.28 -1.39 11.08
CA THR A 10 -9.87 -1.52 9.73
C THR A 10 -9.22 -0.58 8.71
N ILE A 11 -8.55 0.48 9.17
CA ILE A 11 -7.79 1.38 8.28
C ILE A 11 -6.75 0.62 7.45
N GLY A 12 -6.23 -0.50 7.96
CA GLY A 12 -5.21 -1.29 7.30
C GLY A 12 -5.63 -1.87 5.94
N ASP A 13 -6.93 -2.06 5.71
CA ASP A 13 -7.48 -2.58 4.45
C ASP A 13 -7.21 -1.62 3.28
N LYS A 14 -7.02 -0.32 3.57
CA LYS A 14 -6.72 0.73 2.58
C LYS A 14 -5.21 1.00 2.43
N LEU A 15 -4.36 0.29 3.18
CA LEU A 15 -2.92 0.59 3.30
C LEU A 15 -2.06 -0.57 2.75
N ALA A 16 -2.57 -1.28 1.75
CA ALA A 16 -1.81 -2.31 1.04
C ALA A 16 -0.75 -1.70 0.10
N ASN A 17 -1.07 -0.57 -0.53
CA ASN A 17 -0.18 0.14 -1.45
C ASN A 17 0.12 1.56 -0.94
N ALA A 18 1.31 2.06 -1.26
CA ALA A 18 1.73 3.44 -1.03
C ALA A 18 2.29 4.04 -2.33
N MET A 19 1.94 5.29 -2.62
CA MET A 19 2.47 6.03 -3.77
C MET A 19 3.89 6.50 -3.46
N GLY A 20 4.86 6.15 -4.32
CA GLY A 20 6.28 6.38 -4.07
C GLY A 20 6.62 7.86 -3.87
N GLU A 21 5.97 8.73 -4.63
CA GLU A 21 6.15 10.19 -4.62
C GLU A 21 5.76 10.82 -3.27
N THR A 22 4.80 10.24 -2.55
CA THR A 22 4.22 10.83 -1.33
C THR A 22 4.40 9.96 -0.09
N ALA A 23 5.06 8.80 -0.20
CA ALA A 23 5.25 7.86 0.91
C ALA A 23 6.00 8.47 2.10
N ALA A 24 6.95 9.39 1.84
CA ALA A 24 7.72 10.06 2.88
C ALA A 24 6.94 11.14 3.65
N GLU A 25 5.83 11.63 3.09
CA GLU A 25 5.06 12.76 3.64
C GLU A 25 3.79 12.29 4.33
N ARG A 26 3.12 11.27 3.77
CA ARG A 26 1.82 10.81 4.25
C ARG A 26 1.91 10.26 5.68
N PRO A 27 1.05 10.72 6.62
CA PRO A 27 1.09 10.26 8.03
C PRO A 27 0.93 8.75 8.23
N ALA A 28 0.31 8.06 7.28
CA ALA A 28 0.15 6.61 7.31
C ALA A 28 1.46 5.86 7.02
N PHE A 29 2.43 6.49 6.32
CA PHE A 29 3.62 5.81 5.80
C PHE A 29 4.94 6.45 6.24
N ARG A 30 4.95 7.74 6.60
CA ARG A 30 6.20 8.52 6.81
C ARG A 30 7.16 7.91 7.83
N SER A 31 6.64 7.32 8.91
CA SER A 31 7.45 6.79 10.00
C SER A 31 8.05 5.43 9.62
N GLU A 32 7.24 4.60 8.97
CA GLU A 32 7.56 3.27 8.48
C GLU A 32 8.52 3.35 7.28
N PHE A 33 8.29 4.29 6.36
CA PHE A 33 9.16 4.56 5.22
C PHE A 33 10.58 4.92 5.67
N LYS A 34 10.71 5.69 6.76
CA LYS A 34 12.01 6.06 7.33
C LYS A 34 12.70 4.90 8.07
N ASN A 35 11.98 4.18 8.93
CA ASN A 35 12.61 3.30 9.92
C ASN A 35 12.34 1.79 9.72
N TRP A 36 11.34 1.40 8.93
CA TRP A 36 10.80 0.02 8.85
C TRP A 36 10.73 -0.47 7.40
N ARG A 37 11.83 -0.27 6.66
CA ARG A 37 11.92 -0.70 5.26
C ARG A 37 12.03 -2.22 5.18
N CYS A 38 11.21 -2.84 4.34
CA CYS A 38 11.27 -4.26 4.02
C CYS A 38 11.31 -4.49 2.52
N GLN A 39 11.73 -5.69 2.12
CA GLN A 39 11.58 -6.17 0.75
C GLN A 39 10.40 -7.15 0.73
N ALA A 40 9.51 -7.03 -0.25
CA ALA A 40 8.41 -7.95 -0.45
C ALA A 40 8.81 -9.00 -1.50
N PRO A 41 9.28 -10.21 -1.10
CA PRO A 41 9.65 -11.25 -2.05
C PRO A 41 8.39 -11.78 -2.75
N VAL A 42 8.36 -11.69 -4.07
CA VAL A 42 7.27 -12.21 -4.91
C VAL A 42 7.85 -12.94 -6.11
N ARG A 43 7.16 -13.99 -6.57
CA ARG A 43 7.51 -14.65 -7.85
C ARG A 43 6.96 -13.89 -9.04
N ASP A 44 5.75 -13.36 -8.90
CA ASP A 44 5.04 -12.60 -9.93
C ASP A 44 3.94 -11.75 -9.26
N PHE A 45 3.39 -10.77 -10.00
CA PHE A 45 2.27 -9.92 -9.59
C PHE A 45 1.23 -9.84 -10.72
N ARG A 46 -0.03 -9.56 -10.39
CA ARG A 46 -1.11 -9.48 -11.39
C ARG A 46 -1.77 -8.11 -11.35
N GLU A 47 -2.12 -7.59 -12.53
CA GLU A 47 -2.83 -6.33 -12.68
C GLU A 47 -4.01 -6.47 -13.63
N TRP A 48 -5.14 -5.88 -13.27
CA TRP A 48 -6.33 -5.88 -14.11
C TRP A 48 -6.31 -4.68 -15.02
N ILE A 49 -6.22 -4.95 -16.32
CA ILE A 49 -6.37 -3.93 -17.35
C ILE A 49 -7.85 -3.57 -17.45
N LEU A 50 -8.15 -2.28 -17.30
CA LEU A 50 -9.48 -1.75 -17.58
C LEU A 50 -9.64 -1.62 -19.09
N VAL A 51 -10.19 -2.65 -19.74
CA VAL A 51 -10.71 -2.53 -21.10
C VAL A 51 -12.11 -1.96 -20.98
N VAL A 52 -12.46 -0.95 -21.81
CA VAL A 52 -13.80 -0.34 -21.81
C VAL A 52 -14.87 -1.43 -21.80
N GLY A 53 -15.59 -1.56 -20.69
CA GLY A 53 -16.68 -2.51 -20.50
C GLY A 53 -16.35 -3.90 -19.92
N LYS A 54 -15.08 -4.32 -19.76
CA LYS A 54 -14.74 -5.63 -19.14
C LYS A 54 -13.41 -5.60 -18.39
N LYS A 55 -13.39 -6.02 -17.11
CA LYS A 55 -12.16 -6.39 -16.38
C LYS A 55 -11.77 -7.81 -16.78
N GLN A 56 -10.55 -8.01 -17.28
CA GLN A 56 -9.97 -9.34 -17.52
C GLN A 56 -8.91 -9.65 -16.44
N PRO A 57 -8.88 -10.89 -15.92
CA PRO A 57 -7.92 -11.36 -14.90
C PRO A 57 -6.56 -11.78 -15.50
#